data_AF-A0A1E9A6Q1-F1
#
_entry.id   AF-A0A1E9A6Q1-F1
#
_cell.length_a   1.000
_cell.length_b   1.000
_cell.length_c   1.000
_cell.angle_alpha   90.00
_cell.angle_beta   90.00
_cell.angle_gamma   90.00
#
_symmetry.space_group_name_H-M   'P 1'
#
loop_
_entity.id
_entity.type
_entity.pdbx_description
1 polymer ?
#
loop_
_entity_poly.entity_id
_entity_poly.type
_entity_poly.pdbx_seq_one_letter_code
_entity_poly.pdbx_strand_id
1 'polypeptide(L)'
;MKKIWVLIEKYLLFIFFVLYSLIYWFLGHNNILNSVFKLIIDKRNDVLVNVASIFIGMYISILLIYPSYMIGGGLDKLSKKNYLISIRYIIIGLLISFVYILYSVLDGLFFESVFIHSLILLMMFLSCIRVSLFVVVWLLYDILNKKMKENKDVDYNKRVYERLKNIEEVLKKKK
;
A
#
# COMPACT_ATOMS: atom_id res chain seq x y z
N MET A 1 9.97 19.21 5.19
CA MET A 1 9.86 17.84 4.62
C MET A 1 8.45 17.23 4.69
N LYS A 2 7.69 17.35 5.79
CA LYS A 2 6.33 16.73 5.91
C LYS A 2 5.27 17.25 4.92
N LYS A 3 5.29 18.53 4.52
CA LYS A 3 4.26 19.10 3.62
C LYS A 3 4.38 18.64 2.17
N ILE A 4 5.60 18.52 1.65
CA ILE A 4 5.86 18.15 0.25
C ILE A 4 5.47 16.69 -0.02
N TRP A 5 5.79 15.78 0.90
CA TRP A 5 5.37 14.38 0.80
C TRP A 5 3.85 14.22 0.79
N VAL A 6 3.12 14.97 1.64
CA VAL A 6 1.65 14.95 1.68
C VAL A 6 1.04 15.55 0.40
N LEU A 7 1.67 16.57 -0.18
CA LEU A 7 1.28 17.13 -1.48
C LEU A 7 1.51 16.13 -2.61
N ILE A 8 2.70 15.52 -2.68
CA ILE A 8 3.03 14.47 -3.66
C ILE A 8 2.05 13.30 -3.52
N GLU A 9 1.74 12.84 -2.31
CA GLU A 9 0.74 11.79 -2.06
C GLU A 9 -0.66 12.15 -2.57
N LYS A 10 -1.13 13.36 -2.24
CA LYS A 10 -2.48 13.80 -2.57
C LYS A 10 -2.68 13.98 -4.07
N TYR A 11 -1.63 14.44 -4.77
CA TYR A 11 -1.70 14.73 -6.19
C TYR A 11 -1.06 13.66 -7.08
N LEU A 12 -0.45 12.59 -6.54
CA LEU A 12 0.26 11.59 -7.37
C LEU A 12 -0.62 10.98 -8.45
N LEU A 13 -1.86 10.61 -8.11
CA LEU A 13 -2.81 10.06 -9.09
C LEU A 13 -3.21 11.11 -10.14
N PHE A 14 -3.36 12.36 -9.74
CA PHE A 14 -3.69 13.46 -10.66
C PHE A 14 -2.51 13.82 -11.57
N ILE A 15 -1.31 13.92 -11.00
CA ILE A 15 -0.06 14.14 -11.73
C ILE A 15 0.19 12.99 -12.70
N PHE A 16 -0.03 11.74 -12.27
CA PHE A 16 0.08 10.57 -13.13
C PHE A 16 -0.93 10.61 -14.27
N PHE A 17 -2.19 10.98 -14.00
CA PHE A 17 -3.20 11.15 -15.04
C PHE A 17 -2.82 12.22 -16.08
N VAL A 18 -2.32 13.38 -15.62
CA VAL A 18 -1.87 14.48 -16.49
C VAL A 18 -0.65 14.07 -17.30
N LEU A 19 0.36 13.45 -16.68
CA LEU A 19 1.54 12.94 -17.36
C LEU A 19 1.19 11.86 -18.38
N TYR A 20 0.33 10.92 -18.03
CA TYR A 20 -0.10 9.86 -18.94
C TYR A 20 -0.85 10.45 -20.14
N SER A 21 -1.72 11.43 -19.91
CA SER A 21 -2.42 12.13 -21.00
C SER A 21 -1.45 12.89 -21.92
N LEU A 22 -0.42 13.54 -21.36
CA LEU A 22 0.64 14.21 -22.13
C LEU A 22 1.49 13.21 -22.93
N ILE A 23 1.92 12.11 -22.30
CA ILE A 23 2.68 11.04 -22.95
C ILE A 23 1.86 10.45 -24.10
N TYR A 24 0.57 10.20 -23.88
CA TYR A 24 -0.32 9.71 -24.92
C TYR A 24 -0.50 10.72 -26.05
N TRP A 25 -0.60 12.01 -25.74
CA TRP A 25 -0.70 13.04 -26.78
C TRP A 25 0.57 13.11 -27.64
N PHE A 26 1.76 13.02 -27.03
CA PHE A 26 3.04 13.06 -27.74
C PHE A 26 3.40 11.76 -28.49
N LEU A 27 3.21 10.61 -27.84
CA LEU A 27 3.65 9.30 -28.35
C LEU A 27 2.52 8.46 -28.94
N GLY A 28 1.27 8.70 -28.55
CA GLY A 28 0.09 8.08 -29.15
C GLY A 28 -0.13 8.53 -30.59
N HIS A 29 0.34 9.73 -30.96
CA HIS A 29 0.35 10.18 -32.35
C HIS A 29 1.21 9.29 -33.26
N ASN A 30 2.27 8.68 -32.72
CA ASN A 30 3.16 7.78 -33.47
C ASN A 30 2.68 6.31 -33.50
N ASN A 31 1.43 6.02 -33.08
CA ASN A 31 0.75 4.71 -33.09
C ASN A 31 1.42 3.52 -32.36
N ILE A 32 2.72 3.57 -32.03
CA ILE A 32 3.47 2.45 -31.45
C ILE A 32 2.89 2.06 -30.08
N LEU A 33 2.73 3.02 -29.17
CA LEU A 33 2.22 2.77 -27.82
C LEU A 33 0.79 2.20 -27.85
N ASN A 34 -0.07 2.73 -28.71
CA ASN A 34 -1.42 2.23 -28.90
C ASN A 34 -1.45 0.81 -29.45
N SER A 35 -0.60 0.50 -30.43
CA SER A 35 -0.54 -0.83 -31.02
C SER A 35 -0.07 -1.91 -30.03
N VAL A 36 0.90 -1.57 -29.15
CA VAL A 36 1.38 -2.46 -28.10
C VAL A 36 0.29 -2.68 -27.05
N PHE A 37 -0.36 -1.62 -26.56
CA PHE A 37 -1.44 -1.76 -25.59
C PHE A 37 -2.62 -2.53 -26.15
N LYS A 38 -3.02 -2.27 -27.39
CA LYS A 38 -4.08 -3.02 -28.07
C LYS A 38 -3.73 -4.50 -28.15
N LEU A 39 -2.49 -4.83 -28.53
CA LEU A 39 -2.05 -6.23 -28.62
C LEU A 39 -2.05 -6.93 -27.25
N ILE A 40 -1.66 -6.24 -26.18
CA ILE A 40 -1.67 -6.78 -24.82
C ILE A 40 -3.11 -6.96 -24.33
N ILE A 41 -3.95 -5.96 -24.47
CA ILE A 41 -5.35 -5.97 -24.00
C ILE A 41 -6.13 -7.04 -24.76
N ASP A 42 -6.13 -7.01 -26.09
CA ASP A 42 -6.95 -7.93 -26.91
C ASP A 42 -6.51 -9.39 -26.72
N LYS A 43 -5.20 -9.67 -26.60
CA LYS A 43 -4.71 -11.06 -26.48
C LYS A 43 -4.72 -11.61 -25.05
N ARG A 44 -4.76 -10.75 -24.04
CA ARG A 44 -4.59 -11.16 -22.63
C ARG A 44 -5.67 -10.62 -21.71
N ASN A 45 -6.79 -10.12 -22.23
CA ASN A 45 -7.87 -9.53 -21.43
C ASN A 45 -8.29 -10.44 -20.27
N ASP A 46 -8.52 -11.74 -20.53
CA ASP A 46 -8.91 -12.71 -19.50
C ASP A 46 -7.90 -12.80 -18.34
N VAL A 47 -6.60 -12.75 -18.67
CA VAL A 47 -5.53 -12.76 -17.67
C VAL A 47 -5.55 -11.46 -16.86
N LEU A 48 -5.77 -10.31 -17.51
CA LEU A 48 -5.81 -9.01 -16.84
C LEU A 48 -7.03 -8.88 -15.92
N VAL A 49 -8.19 -9.38 -16.33
CA VAL A 49 -9.41 -9.46 -15.50
C VAL A 49 -9.20 -10.37 -14.28
N ASN A 50 -8.50 -11.49 -14.45
CA ASN A 50 -8.13 -12.35 -13.33
C ASN A 50 -7.18 -11.64 -12.35
N VAL A 51 -6.18 -10.91 -12.85
CA VAL A 51 -5.29 -10.10 -12.01
C VAL A 51 -6.08 -9.03 -11.24
N ALA A 52 -7.03 -8.36 -11.88
CA ALA A 52 -7.89 -7.38 -11.22
C ALA A 52 -8.72 -8.02 -10.09
N SER A 53 -9.24 -9.23 -10.30
CA SER A 53 -9.97 -9.99 -9.29
C SER A 53 -9.10 -10.36 -8.08
N ILE A 54 -7.84 -10.73 -8.32
CA ILE A 54 -6.85 -10.96 -7.25
C ILE A 54 -6.61 -9.68 -6.44
N PHE A 55 -6.48 -8.54 -7.11
CA PHE A 55 -6.30 -7.26 -6.43
C PHE A 55 -7.51 -6.90 -5.57
N ILE A 56 -8.73 -7.13 -6.06
CA ILE A 56 -9.95 -6.94 -5.25
C ILE A 56 -9.88 -7.79 -3.98
N GLY A 57 -9.57 -9.10 -4.10
CA GLY A 57 -9.44 -9.99 -2.95
C GLY A 57 -8.36 -9.53 -1.95
N MET A 58 -7.22 -9.05 -2.47
CA MET A 58 -6.15 -8.48 -1.65
C MET A 58 -6.62 -7.23 -0.89
N TYR A 59 -7.28 -6.28 -1.55
CA TYR A 59 -7.76 -5.06 -0.91
C TYR A 59 -8.81 -5.33 0.17
N ILE A 60 -9.75 -6.25 -0.09
CA ILE A 60 -10.73 -6.68 0.91
C ILE A 60 -10.02 -7.30 2.12
N SER A 61 -9.04 -8.19 1.87
CA SER A 61 -8.28 -8.84 2.93
C SER A 61 -7.53 -7.81 3.79
N ILE A 62 -6.83 -6.85 3.17
CA ILE A 62 -6.14 -5.78 3.89
C ILE A 62 -7.14 -4.96 4.72
N LEU A 63 -8.31 -4.64 4.15
CA LEU A 63 -9.35 -3.85 4.83
C LEU A 63 -9.94 -4.58 6.04
N LEU A 64 -10.09 -5.91 5.97
CA LEU A 64 -10.57 -6.74 7.08
C LEU A 64 -9.55 -6.91 8.20
N ILE A 65 -8.26 -7.03 7.86
CA ILE A 65 -7.21 -7.18 8.89
C ILE A 65 -6.84 -5.82 9.49
N TYR A 66 -7.13 -4.72 8.77
CA TYR A 66 -6.81 -3.35 9.17
C TYR A 66 -7.18 -2.97 10.61
N PRO A 67 -8.40 -3.28 11.13
CA PRO A 67 -8.80 -2.94 12.49
C PRO A 67 -8.05 -3.77 13.55
N SER A 68 -7.75 -5.03 13.24
CA SER A 68 -7.07 -5.95 14.18
C SER A 68 -5.67 -5.47 14.54
N TYR A 69 -5.01 -4.78 13.61
CA TYR A 69 -3.70 -4.19 13.83
C TYR A 69 -3.71 -2.81 14.49
N MET A 70 -4.89 -2.20 14.66
CA MET A 70 -5.04 -0.91 15.30
C MET A 70 -4.77 -0.98 16.81
N ILE A 71 -5.00 -2.15 17.43
CA ILE A 71 -4.82 -2.37 18.86
C ILE A 71 -3.38 -2.86 19.10
N GLY A 72 -2.49 -1.95 19.51
CA GLY A 72 -1.12 -2.26 19.96
C GLY A 72 -0.04 -2.42 18.88
N GLY A 73 -0.39 -2.28 17.59
CA GLY A 73 0.54 -2.23 16.45
C GLY A 73 1.05 -0.81 16.14
N GLY A 74 1.87 -0.63 15.12
CA GLY A 74 2.38 0.69 14.74
C GLY A 74 1.33 1.60 14.11
N LEU A 75 0.19 1.04 13.68
CA LEU A 75 -1.02 1.78 13.32
C LEU A 75 -1.57 2.59 14.49
N ASP A 76 -1.39 2.14 15.73
CA ASP A 76 -1.81 2.87 16.95
C ASP A 76 -1.06 4.20 17.10
N LYS A 77 0.18 4.27 16.58
CA LYS A 77 1.00 5.49 16.58
C LYS A 77 0.74 6.40 15.37
N LEU A 78 0.00 5.95 14.35
CA LEU A 78 -0.39 6.82 13.26
C LEU A 78 -1.47 7.80 13.72
N SER A 79 -1.28 9.08 13.40
CA SER A 79 -2.34 10.07 13.62
C SER A 79 -3.63 9.62 12.92
N LYS A 80 -4.80 9.89 13.52
CA LYS A 80 -6.13 9.59 12.93
C LYS A 80 -6.26 10.02 11.46
N LYS A 81 -5.55 11.10 11.07
CA LYS A 81 -5.49 11.61 9.70
C LYS A 81 -4.80 10.64 8.74
N ASN A 82 -3.64 10.10 9.09
CA ASN A 82 -2.91 9.19 8.22
C ASN A 82 -3.61 7.83 8.11
N TYR A 83 -4.29 7.40 9.18
CA TYR A 83 -5.17 6.24 9.16
C TYR A 83 -6.27 6.39 8.10
N LEU A 84 -7.00 7.50 8.10
CA LEU A 84 -8.04 7.73 7.08
C LEU A 84 -7.47 7.80 5.66
N ILE A 85 -6.27 8.38 5.48
CA ILE A 85 -5.60 8.44 4.17
C ILE A 85 -5.28 7.03 3.66
N SER A 86 -4.76 6.16 4.53
CA SER A 86 -4.40 4.79 4.15
C SER A 86 -5.61 3.92 3.77
N ILE A 87 -6.70 3.98 4.54
CA ILE A 87 -7.96 3.33 4.20
C ILE A 87 -8.49 3.84 2.86
N ARG A 88 -8.42 5.16 2.65
CA ARG A 88 -8.85 5.76 1.40
C ARG A 88 -8.09 5.19 0.20
N TYR A 89 -6.79 4.92 0.31
CA TYR A 89 -6.05 4.29 -0.78
C TYR A 89 -6.47 2.86 -1.06
N ILE A 90 -6.76 2.08 -0.02
CA ILE A 90 -7.27 0.71 -0.18
C ILE A 90 -8.63 0.74 -0.90
N ILE A 91 -9.53 1.61 -0.47
CA ILE A 91 -10.85 1.77 -1.11
C ILE A 91 -10.72 2.26 -2.55
N ILE A 92 -9.84 3.23 -2.83
CA ILE A 92 -9.61 3.70 -4.20
C ILE A 92 -9.06 2.57 -5.08
N GLY A 93 -8.08 1.80 -4.60
CA GLY A 93 -7.53 0.66 -5.33
C GLY A 93 -8.58 -0.42 -5.62
N LEU A 94 -9.46 -0.69 -4.65
CA LEU A 94 -10.61 -1.57 -4.80
C LEU A 94 -11.54 -1.07 -5.92
N LEU A 95 -11.95 0.20 -5.85
CA LEU A 95 -12.85 0.80 -6.84
C LEU A 95 -12.23 0.78 -8.24
N ILE A 96 -10.96 1.13 -8.39
CA ILE A 96 -10.28 1.11 -9.69
C ILE A 96 -10.24 -0.32 -10.27
N SER A 97 -9.98 -1.33 -9.43
CA SER A 97 -9.95 -2.72 -9.88
C SER A 97 -11.35 -3.21 -10.29
N PHE A 98 -12.40 -2.82 -9.57
CA PHE A 98 -13.78 -3.07 -9.98
C PHE A 98 -14.14 -2.37 -11.29
N VAL A 99 -13.77 -1.09 -11.43
CA VAL A 99 -13.99 -0.31 -12.66
C VAL A 99 -13.28 -0.97 -13.83
N TYR A 100 -12.07 -1.52 -13.64
CA TYR A 100 -11.36 -2.26 -14.69
C TYR A 100 -12.15 -3.48 -15.16
N ILE A 101 -12.65 -4.31 -14.23
CA ILE A 101 -13.45 -5.50 -14.59
C ILE A 101 -14.73 -5.08 -15.30
N LEU A 102 -15.46 -4.10 -14.75
CA LEU A 102 -16.69 -3.60 -15.38
C LEU A 102 -16.41 -3.06 -16.79
N TYR A 103 -15.33 -2.30 -16.96
CA TYR A 103 -14.93 -1.78 -18.26
C TYR A 103 -14.55 -2.90 -19.23
N SER A 104 -13.85 -3.93 -18.76
CA SER A 104 -13.45 -5.09 -19.56
C SER A 104 -14.63 -5.97 -19.99
N VAL A 105 -15.68 -6.07 -19.16
CA VAL A 105 -16.92 -6.79 -19.48
C VAL A 105 -17.81 -6.00 -20.43
N LEU A 106 -17.78 -4.68 -20.35
CA LEU A 106 -18.54 -3.77 -21.21
C LEU A 106 -17.79 -3.37 -22.48
N ASP A 107 -16.56 -3.88 -22.66
CA ASP A 107 -15.75 -3.61 -23.84
C ASP A 107 -16.46 -4.17 -25.09
N GLY A 108 -16.53 -3.37 -26.15
CA GLY A 108 -17.31 -3.68 -27.35
C GLY A 108 -18.84 -3.41 -27.29
N LEU A 109 -19.43 -3.16 -26.10
CA LEU A 109 -20.87 -2.85 -25.99
C LEU A 109 -21.19 -1.35 -26.11
N PHE A 110 -20.34 -0.47 -25.56
CA PHE A 110 -20.62 0.97 -25.51
C PHE A 110 -19.55 1.83 -26.18
N PHE A 111 -18.25 1.60 -25.92
CA PHE A 111 -17.14 2.35 -26.51
C PHE A 111 -15.83 1.54 -26.46
N GLU A 112 -15.29 1.16 -27.62
CA GLU A 112 -13.93 0.61 -27.72
C GLU A 112 -12.91 1.75 -27.68
N SER A 113 -12.27 1.94 -26.52
CA SER A 113 -11.17 2.90 -26.39
C SER A 113 -9.98 2.26 -25.71
N VAL A 114 -8.99 1.87 -26.52
CA VAL A 114 -7.69 1.36 -26.05
C VAL A 114 -7.02 2.33 -25.07
N PHE A 115 -7.23 3.63 -25.25
CA PHE A 115 -6.72 4.65 -24.34
C PHE A 115 -7.32 4.55 -22.94
N ILE A 116 -8.65 4.46 -22.85
CA ILE A 116 -9.34 4.38 -21.56
C ILE A 116 -9.02 3.05 -20.88
N HIS A 117 -9.03 1.96 -21.64
CA HIS A 117 -8.70 0.64 -21.13
C HIS A 117 -7.28 0.58 -20.54
N SER A 118 -6.29 1.09 -21.29
CA SER A 118 -4.88 1.16 -20.84
C SER A 118 -4.68 2.10 -19.65
N LEU A 119 -5.40 3.21 -19.60
CA LEU A 119 -5.36 4.15 -18.47
C LEU A 119 -5.86 3.50 -17.18
N ILE A 120 -7.02 2.83 -17.23
CA ILE A 120 -7.59 2.16 -16.06
C ILE A 120 -6.66 1.02 -15.61
N LEU A 121 -6.10 0.26 -16.55
CA LEU A 121 -5.14 -0.80 -16.27
C LEU A 121 -3.92 -0.27 -15.50
N LEU A 122 -3.30 0.82 -15.99
CA LEU A 122 -2.14 1.42 -15.34
C LEU A 122 -2.49 1.99 -13.96
N MET A 123 -3.65 2.63 -13.82
CA MET A 123 -4.16 3.12 -12.54
C MET A 123 -4.33 1.99 -11.53
N MET A 124 -4.82 0.82 -11.98
CA MET A 124 -4.98 -0.36 -11.14
C MET A 124 -3.63 -0.82 -10.57
N PHE A 125 -2.61 -0.99 -11.42
CA PHE A 125 -1.27 -1.36 -10.97
C PHE A 125 -0.62 -0.31 -10.07
N LEU A 126 -0.77 0.98 -10.41
CA LEU A 126 -0.22 2.06 -9.59
C LEU A 126 -0.84 2.10 -8.19
N SER A 127 -2.16 1.82 -8.09
CA SER A 127 -2.85 1.71 -6.81
C SER A 127 -2.30 0.55 -5.97
N CYS A 128 -2.02 -0.60 -6.61
CA CYS A 128 -1.46 -1.77 -5.96
C CYS A 128 -0.06 -1.49 -5.40
N ILE A 129 0.81 -0.87 -6.20
CA ILE A 129 2.17 -0.47 -5.77
C ILE A 129 2.08 0.49 -4.58
N ARG A 130 1.20 1.49 -4.64
CA ARG A 130 1.01 2.45 -3.55
C ARG A 130 0.58 1.78 -2.25
N VAL A 131 -0.42 0.91 -2.30
CA VAL A 131 -0.91 0.19 -1.11
C VAL A 131 0.19 -0.74 -0.58
N SER A 132 0.91 -1.43 -1.47
CA SER A 132 2.02 -2.31 -1.10
C SER A 132 3.13 -1.57 -0.37
N LEU A 133 3.57 -0.41 -0.89
CA LEU A 133 4.58 0.42 -0.24
C LEU A 133 4.12 0.87 1.15
N PHE A 134 2.85 1.27 1.30
CA PHE A 134 2.30 1.67 2.59
C PHE A 134 2.34 0.51 3.60
N VAL A 135 1.88 -0.68 3.19
CA VAL A 135 1.89 -1.88 4.03
C VAL A 135 3.32 -2.29 4.44
N VAL A 136 4.27 -2.26 3.50
CA VAL A 136 5.68 -2.59 3.78
C VAL A 136 6.30 -1.61 4.77
N VAL A 137 6.11 -0.30 4.57
CA VAL A 137 6.63 0.73 5.50
C VAL A 137 6.07 0.51 6.90
N TRP A 138 4.80 0.18 7.00
CA TRP A 138 4.17 -0.08 8.28
C TRP A 138 4.69 -1.37 8.94
N LEU A 139 4.79 -2.48 8.21
CA LEU A 139 5.38 -3.73 8.73
C LEU A 139 6.80 -3.54 9.24
N LEU A 140 7.65 -2.80 8.50
CA LEU A 140 9.01 -2.48 8.92
C LEU A 140 9.02 -1.68 10.22
N TYR A 141 8.11 -0.72 10.36
CA TYR A 141 7.99 0.08 11.57
C TYR A 141 7.59 -0.77 12.79
N ASP A 142 6.70 -1.74 12.61
CA ASP A 142 6.28 -2.67 13.68
C ASP A 142 7.42 -3.57 14.13
N ILE A 143 8.16 -4.14 13.17
CA ILE A 143 9.32 -4.99 13.45
C ILE A 143 10.38 -4.22 14.24
N LEU A 144 10.69 -2.98 13.83
CA LEU A 144 11.69 -2.14 14.50
C LEU A 144 11.26 -1.77 15.94
N ASN A 145 9.99 -1.43 16.13
CA ASN A 145 9.47 -1.09 17.45
C ASN A 145 9.35 -2.29 18.38
N LYS A 146 9.01 -3.47 17.86
CA LYS A 146 8.96 -4.71 18.66
C LYS A 146 10.35 -5.07 19.18
N LYS A 147 11.38 -5.00 18.32
CA LYS A 147 12.79 -5.17 18.71
C LYS A 147 13.24 -4.16 19.78
N MET A 148 12.76 -2.92 19.73
CA MET A 148 13.06 -1.92 20.77
C MET A 148 12.41 -2.23 22.12
N LYS A 149 11.17 -2.77 22.14
CA LYS A 149 10.50 -3.14 23.40
C LYS A 149 11.17 -4.34 24.07
N GLU A 150 11.46 -5.41 23.30
CA GLU A 150 12.17 -6.59 23.82
C GLU A 150 13.53 -6.22 24.43
N ASN A 151 14.31 -5.35 23.79
CA ASN A 151 15.59 -4.89 24.34
C ASN A 151 15.44 -4.09 25.64
N LYS A 152 14.36 -3.31 25.82
CA LYS A 152 14.12 -2.56 27.05
C LYS A 152 13.69 -3.47 28.20
N ASP A 153 12.86 -4.48 27.93
CA ASP A 153 12.40 -5.42 28.95
C ASP A 153 13.54 -6.33 29.42
N VAL A 154 14.42 -6.77 28.51
CA VAL A 154 15.64 -7.50 28.85
C VAL A 154 16.57 -6.66 29.73
N ASP A 155 16.77 -5.39 29.41
CA ASP A 155 17.62 -4.48 30.19
C ASP A 155 17.02 -4.12 31.57
N TYR A 156 15.70 -4.00 31.67
CA TYR A 156 15.01 -3.81 32.95
C TYR A 156 15.17 -5.03 33.87
N ASN A 157 14.88 -6.23 33.35
CA ASN A 157 15.02 -7.47 34.12
C ASN A 157 16.47 -7.72 34.54
N LYS A 158 17.44 -7.40 33.67
CA LYS A 158 18.86 -7.46 34.00
C LYS A 158 19.22 -6.50 35.14
N ARG A 159 18.73 -5.26 35.11
CA ARG A 159 18.92 -4.28 36.21
C ARG A 159 18.28 -4.71 37.53
N VAL A 160 17.09 -5.31 37.50
CA VAL A 160 16.45 -5.84 38.69
C VAL A 160 17.25 -7.00 39.27
N TYR A 161 17.73 -7.91 38.41
CA TYR A 161 18.57 -9.03 38.82
C TYR A 161 19.90 -8.57 39.44
N GLU A 162 20.58 -7.60 38.83
CA GLU A 162 21.83 -7.02 39.38
C GLU A 162 21.59 -6.35 40.74
N ARG A 163 20.47 -5.65 40.92
CA ARG A 163 20.09 -5.06 42.21
C ARG A 163 19.83 -6.12 43.28
N LEU A 164 19.08 -7.18 42.94
CA LEU A 164 18.81 -8.29 43.85
C LEU A 164 20.10 -9.01 44.26
N LYS A 165 21.00 -9.27 43.30
CA LYS A 165 22.31 -9.88 43.55
C LYS A 165 23.16 -9.02 44.49
N ASN A 166 23.21 -7.70 44.28
CA ASN A 166 23.94 -6.79 45.16
C ASN A 166 23.39 -6.79 46.60
N ILE A 167 22.07 -6.88 46.77
CA ILE A 167 21.43 -6.98 48.09
C ILE A 167 21.81 -8.31 48.77
N GLU A 168 21.82 -9.41 48.02
CA GLU A 168 22.19 -10.74 48.54
C GLU A 168 23.67 -10.80 48.98
N GLU A 169 24.58 -10.20 48.20
CA GLU A 169 26.00 -10.12 48.54
C GLU A 169 26.26 -9.28 49.80
N VAL A 170 25.53 -8.17 49.98
CA VAL A 170 25.60 -7.35 51.21
C VAL A 170 25.08 -8.13 52.43
N LEU A 171 24.00 -8.89 52.27
CA LEU A 171 23.45 -9.73 53.34
C LEU A 171 24.41 -10.86 53.73
N LYS A 172 25.11 -11.47 52.76
CA LYS A 172 26.12 -12.51 53.02
C LYS A 172 27.35 -11.96 53.75
N LYS A 173 27.79 -10.73 53.47
CA LYS A 173 28.93 -10.09 54.16
C LYS A 173 28.62 -9.64 55.60
N LYS A 174 27.36 -9.56 55.98
CA LYS A 174 26.92 -9.18 57.34
C LYS A 174 26.76 -10.39 58.29
N LYS A 175 26.88 -11.61 57.79
CA LYS A 175 27.02 -12.83 58.60
C LYS A 175 28.49 -13.16 58.79
#